data_AF-A0A2V0NSK8-F1
#
_entry.id   AF-A0A2V0NSK8-F1
#
_cell.length_a   1.000
_cell.length_b   1.000
_cell.length_c   1.000
_cell.angle_alpha   90.00
_cell.angle_beta   90.00
_cell.angle_gamma   90.00
#
_symmetry.space_group_name_H-M   'P 1'
#
loop_
_entity.id
_entity.type
_entity.pdbx_description
1 polymer ?
#
loop_
_entity_poly.entity_id
_entity_poly.type
_entity_poly.pdbx_seq_one_letter_code
_entity_poly.pdbx_strand_id
1 'polypeptide(L)'
;MEHARSRELRVAARTALQRRQWARARELLDDALDAAPDAAGLYRLRIIASAGLGDFESALEDADALLELRPGPDAWMYRGHALYHLHEFAAAAHAFQNGLRASPCDRLMTQGWWDALTMLRQEPPASVTGHGGGGGGDAAAGRAGGGRPGSQLALG
;
A
#
# COMPACT_ATOMS: atom_id res chain seq x y z
N MET A 1 -5.84 34.79 7.74
CA MET A 1 -4.98 34.22 8.81
C MET A 1 -4.78 32.71 8.67
N GLU A 2 -5.64 31.99 7.93
CA GLU A 2 -5.58 30.53 7.78
C GLU A 2 -4.27 30.01 7.15
N HIS A 3 -3.69 30.75 6.21
CA HIS A 3 -2.39 30.39 5.64
C HIS A 3 -1.23 30.45 6.64
N ALA A 4 -1.30 31.30 7.68
CA ALA A 4 -0.27 31.35 8.72
C ALA A 4 -0.35 30.11 9.62
N ARG A 5 -1.58 29.74 10.01
CA ARG A 5 -1.85 28.53 10.81
C ARG A 5 -1.41 27.25 10.07
N SER A 6 -1.77 27.10 8.80
CA SER A 6 -1.35 25.94 7.99
C SER A 6 0.18 25.86 7.85
N ARG A 7 0.87 27.01 7.72
CA ARG A 7 2.35 27.04 7.69
C ARG A 7 2.98 26.59 8.99
N GLU A 8 2.44 26.99 10.14
CA GLU A 8 2.92 26.56 11.45
C GLU A 8 2.70 25.07 11.67
N LEU A 9 1.50 24.56 11.37
CA LEU A 9 1.17 23.14 11.45
C LEU A 9 2.10 22.30 10.58
N ARG A 10 2.39 22.76 9.35
CA ARG A 10 3.37 22.11 8.46
C ARG A 10 4.77 22.03 9.08
N VAL A 11 5.22 23.08 9.76
CA VAL A 11 6.52 23.08 10.45
C VAL A 11 6.50 22.09 11.61
N ALA A 12 5.44 22.10 12.42
CA ALA A 12 5.27 21.16 13.54
C ALA A 12 5.23 19.70 13.06
N ALA A 13 4.47 19.40 12.01
CA ALA A 13 4.38 18.08 11.41
C ALA A 13 5.75 17.58 10.93
N ARG A 14 6.52 18.43 10.25
CA ARG A 14 7.88 18.06 9.82
C ARG A 14 8.80 17.77 11.01
N THR A 15 8.70 18.53 12.10
CA THR A 15 9.44 18.23 13.34
C THR A 15 9.01 16.89 13.95
N ALA A 16 7.71 16.58 13.93
CA ALA A 16 7.19 15.28 14.37
C ALA A 16 7.73 14.12 13.49
N LEU A 17 7.78 14.30 12.16
CA LEU A 17 8.39 13.33 11.24
C LEU A 17 9.87 13.09 11.55
N GLN A 18 10.65 14.13 11.84
CA GLN A 18 12.07 13.99 12.23
C GLN A 18 12.22 13.19 13.53
N ARG A 19 11.26 13.32 14.44
CA ARG A 19 11.19 12.56 15.70
C ARG A 19 10.57 11.18 15.54
N ARG A 20 10.25 10.74 14.32
CA ARG A 20 9.52 9.49 14.01
C ARG A 20 8.16 9.38 14.70
N GLN A 21 7.56 10.52 15.05
CA GLN A 21 6.23 10.60 15.64
C GLN A 21 5.17 10.62 14.53
N TRP A 22 5.05 9.51 13.80
CA TRP A 22 4.24 9.44 12.57
C TRP A 22 2.76 9.73 12.81
N ALA A 23 2.17 9.16 13.87
CA ALA A 23 0.78 9.41 14.24
C ALA A 23 0.51 10.89 14.52
N ARG A 24 1.40 11.52 15.31
CA ARG A 24 1.28 12.95 15.61
C ARG A 24 1.48 13.82 14.37
N ALA A 25 2.39 13.43 13.48
CA ALA A 25 2.59 14.11 12.22
C ALA A 25 1.33 14.07 11.34
N ARG A 26 0.66 12.90 11.28
CA ARG A 26 -0.59 12.74 10.53
C ARG A 26 -1.69 13.67 11.05
N GLU A 27 -1.95 13.66 12.36
CA GLU A 27 -2.95 14.57 12.97
C GLU A 27 -2.68 16.04 12.63
N LEU A 28 -1.42 16.48 12.77
CA LEU A 28 -1.04 17.87 12.47
C LEU A 28 -1.21 18.22 10.98
N LEU A 29 -1.10 17.23 10.09
CA LEU A 29 -1.27 17.41 8.65
C LEU A 29 -2.74 17.41 8.25
N ASP A 30 -3.58 16.62 8.92
CA ASP A 30 -5.04 16.66 8.74
C ASP A 30 -5.58 18.04 9.14
N ASP A 31 -5.18 18.56 10.32
CA ASP A 31 -5.49 19.92 10.75
C ASP A 31 -4.98 20.99 9.74
N ALA A 32 -3.82 20.75 9.12
CA ALA A 32 -3.22 21.67 8.16
C ALA A 32 -3.94 21.67 6.81
N LEU A 33 -4.46 20.52 6.39
CA LEU A 33 -5.24 20.32 5.18
C LEU A 33 -6.65 20.89 5.34
N ASP A 34 -7.28 20.76 6.51
CA ASP A 34 -8.55 21.43 6.82
C ASP A 34 -8.43 22.96 6.71
N ALA A 35 -7.29 23.52 7.10
CA ALA A 35 -7.02 24.95 6.98
C ALA A 35 -6.59 25.39 5.56
N ALA A 36 -6.04 24.49 4.75
CA ALA A 36 -5.56 24.77 3.39
C ALA A 36 -5.49 23.49 2.54
N PRO A 37 -6.59 23.09 1.88
CA PRO A 37 -6.69 21.80 1.21
C PRO A 37 -5.82 21.70 -0.05
N ASP A 38 -5.58 22.79 -0.79
CA ASP A 38 -4.81 22.78 -2.05
C ASP A 38 -3.28 22.80 -1.90
N ALA A 39 -2.75 22.32 -0.78
CA ALA A 39 -1.32 22.35 -0.53
C ALA A 39 -0.65 21.00 -0.87
N ALA A 40 -0.16 20.86 -2.10
CA ALA A 40 0.66 19.72 -2.56
C ALA A 40 1.79 19.35 -1.57
N GLY A 41 2.38 20.34 -0.89
CA GLY A 41 3.41 20.11 0.12
C GLY A 41 2.92 19.42 1.40
N LEU A 42 1.63 19.51 1.74
CA LEU A 42 1.02 18.82 2.89
C LEU A 42 0.76 17.35 2.55
N TYR A 43 0.18 17.05 1.39
CA TYR A 43 0.02 15.68 0.91
C TYR A 43 1.34 14.92 0.90
N ARG A 44 2.43 15.52 0.40
CA ARG A 44 3.77 14.92 0.44
C ARG A 44 4.23 14.54 1.85
N LEU A 45 3.94 15.37 2.85
CA LEU A 45 4.30 15.08 4.23
C LEU A 45 3.38 14.01 4.84
N ARG A 46 2.10 13.99 4.43
CA ARG A 46 1.10 13.02 4.93
C ARG A 46 1.39 11.62 4.42
N ILE A 47 1.76 11.49 3.15
CA ILE A 47 2.26 10.26 2.55
C ILE A 47 3.43 9.68 3.36
N ILE A 48 4.40 10.51 3.74
CA ILE A 48 5.56 10.07 4.53
C ILE A 48 5.13 9.63 5.94
N ALA A 49 4.18 10.35 6.57
CA ALA A 49 3.63 9.97 7.86
C ALA A 49 2.89 8.62 7.80
N SER A 50 1.99 8.44 6.82
CA SER A 50 1.19 7.23 6.61
C SER A 50 2.09 6.03 6.25
N ALA A 51 3.08 6.22 5.37
CA ALA A 51 4.08 5.19 5.08
C ALA A 51 4.89 4.80 6.33
N GLY A 52 5.22 5.76 7.20
CA GLY A 52 5.86 5.50 8.49
C GLY A 52 4.99 4.73 9.49
N LEU A 53 3.66 4.81 9.35
CA LEU A 53 2.67 4.03 10.10
C LEU A 53 2.38 2.66 9.48
N GLY A 54 2.85 2.40 8.26
CA GLY A 54 2.49 1.22 7.48
C GLY A 54 1.11 1.30 6.80
N ASP A 55 0.48 2.47 6.83
CA ASP A 55 -0.81 2.73 6.17
C ASP A 55 -0.55 3.16 4.72
N PHE A 56 -0.25 2.17 3.88
CA PHE A 56 0.08 2.41 2.47
C PHE A 56 -1.15 2.65 1.60
N GLU A 57 -2.35 2.25 2.05
CA GLU A 57 -3.62 2.56 1.37
C GLU A 57 -3.89 4.07 1.42
N SER A 58 -3.85 4.68 2.62
CA SER A 58 -4.00 6.13 2.73
C SER A 58 -2.88 6.89 2.00
N ALA A 59 -1.66 6.34 2.00
CA ALA A 59 -0.54 6.93 1.27
C ALA A 59 -0.75 6.90 -0.25
N LEU A 60 -1.43 5.87 -0.78
CA LEU A 60 -1.79 5.76 -2.18
C LEU A 60 -2.85 6.79 -2.56
N GLU A 61 -3.91 6.92 -1.75
CA GLU A 61 -4.96 7.94 -1.95
C GLU A 61 -4.36 9.36 -1.97
N ASP A 62 -3.44 9.64 -1.04
CA ASP A 62 -2.75 10.92 -0.98
C ASP A 62 -1.82 11.16 -2.18
N ALA A 63 -1.15 10.12 -2.67
CA ALA A 63 -0.31 10.21 -3.86
C ALA A 63 -1.14 10.49 -5.12
N ASP A 64 -2.36 9.95 -5.17
CA ASP A 64 -3.29 10.15 -6.26
C ASP A 64 -3.88 11.56 -6.25
N ALA A 65 -4.30 12.04 -5.07
CA ALA A 65 -4.69 13.44 -4.90
C ALA A 65 -3.54 14.39 -5.27
N LEU A 66 -2.30 14.07 -4.88
CA LEU A 66 -1.13 14.86 -5.24
C LEU A 66 -0.87 14.87 -6.75
N LEU A 67 -1.11 13.76 -7.45
CA LEU A 67 -1.01 13.67 -8.91
C LEU A 67 -2.06 14.55 -9.61
N GLU A 68 -3.28 14.61 -9.08
CA GLU A 68 -4.35 15.48 -9.60
C GLU A 68 -4.03 16.96 -9.39
N LEU A 69 -3.53 17.31 -8.19
CA LEU A 69 -3.13 18.68 -7.83
C LEU A 69 -1.89 19.15 -8.60
N ARG A 70 -0.88 18.30 -8.67
CA ARG A 70 0.40 18.60 -9.31
C ARG A 70 0.99 17.33 -9.93
N PRO A 71 0.73 17.07 -11.21
CA PRO A 71 1.35 15.94 -11.90
C PRO A 71 2.86 16.17 -11.96
N GLY A 72 3.60 15.32 -11.24
CA GLY A 72 5.04 15.48 -11.07
C GLY A 72 5.72 14.13 -10.82
N PRO A 73 7.04 14.03 -11.10
CA PRO A 73 7.80 12.80 -10.88
C PRO A 73 7.79 12.37 -9.42
N ASP A 74 7.72 13.32 -8.48
CA ASP A 74 7.60 13.07 -7.05
C ASP A 74 6.29 12.36 -6.69
N ALA A 75 5.17 12.78 -7.27
CA ALA A 75 3.87 12.17 -7.03
C ALA A 75 3.82 10.71 -7.57
N TRP A 76 4.36 10.47 -8.77
CA TRP A 76 4.50 9.11 -9.32
C TRP A 76 5.41 8.21 -8.48
N MET A 77 6.49 8.76 -7.93
CA MET A 77 7.38 8.04 -7.02
C MET A 77 6.65 7.61 -5.75
N TYR A 78 5.88 8.50 -5.12
CA TYR A 78 5.09 8.16 -3.93
C TYR A 78 4.02 7.11 -4.23
N ARG A 79 3.31 7.24 -5.35
CA ARG A 79 2.33 6.25 -5.81
C ARG A 79 2.97 4.87 -6.00
N GLY A 80 4.10 4.80 -6.71
CA GLY A 80 4.83 3.55 -6.94
C GLY A 80 5.32 2.90 -5.64
N HIS A 81 5.80 3.71 -4.70
CA HIS A 81 6.23 3.22 -3.40
C HIS A 81 5.06 2.67 -2.56
N ALA A 82 3.93 3.36 -2.52
CA ALA A 82 2.73 2.87 -1.83
C ALA A 82 2.25 1.53 -2.43
N LEU A 83 2.13 1.45 -3.75
CA LEU A 83 1.73 0.22 -4.46
C LEU A 83 2.71 -0.94 -4.22
N TYR A 84 4.01 -0.67 -4.15
CA TYR A 84 5.01 -1.69 -3.87
C TYR A 84 4.80 -2.33 -2.49
N HIS A 85 4.50 -1.52 -1.47
CA HIS A 85 4.21 -2.05 -0.13
C HIS A 85 2.83 -2.67 0.01
N LEU A 86 1.89 -2.33 -0.88
CA LEU A 86 0.60 -3.03 -1.02
C LEU A 86 0.69 -4.34 -1.81
N HIS A 87 1.91 -4.74 -2.22
CA HIS A 87 2.15 -5.92 -3.07
C HIS A 87 1.54 -5.83 -4.48
N GLU A 88 1.12 -4.64 -4.92
CA GLU A 88 0.66 -4.40 -6.28
C GLU A 88 1.84 -4.10 -7.22
N PHE A 89 2.74 -5.09 -7.38
CA PHE A 89 4.03 -4.88 -8.05
C PHE A 89 3.90 -4.48 -9.52
N ALA A 90 2.89 -4.98 -10.23
CA ALA A 90 2.61 -4.59 -11.62
C ALA A 90 2.24 -3.11 -11.74
N ALA A 91 1.33 -2.64 -10.88
CA ALA A 91 0.92 -1.25 -10.85
C ALA A 91 2.06 -0.33 -10.36
N ALA A 92 2.85 -0.78 -9.38
CA ALA A 92 4.03 -0.08 -8.88
C ALA A 92 5.06 0.14 -9.99
N ALA A 93 5.39 -0.90 -10.76
CA ALA A 93 6.33 -0.82 -11.88
C ALA A 93 5.84 0.19 -12.94
N HIS A 94 4.54 0.19 -13.26
CA HIS A 94 3.96 1.16 -14.19
C HIS A 94 4.03 2.60 -13.65
N ALA A 95 3.74 2.82 -12.37
CA ALA A 95 3.86 4.13 -11.73
C ALA A 95 5.30 4.66 -11.76
N PHE A 96 6.29 3.83 -11.40
CA PHE A 96 7.69 4.22 -11.49
C PHE A 96 8.12 4.51 -12.93
N GLN A 97 7.65 3.72 -13.91
CA GLN A 97 7.93 3.97 -15.32
C GLN A 97 7.39 5.34 -15.79
N ASN A 98 6.16 5.70 -15.42
CA ASN A 98 5.59 6.99 -15.75
C ASN A 98 6.38 8.15 -15.15
N GLY A 99 6.79 7.99 -13.90
CA GLY A 99 7.65 8.97 -13.26
C GLY A 99 9.05 9.08 -13.90
N LEU A 100 9.65 7.96 -14.30
CA LEU A 100 10.94 7.94 -15.03
C LEU A 100 10.85 8.59 -16.41
N ARG A 101 9.68 8.56 -17.07
CA ARG A 101 9.49 9.34 -18.31
C ARG A 101 9.64 10.84 -18.08
N ALA A 102 9.23 11.33 -16.91
CA ALA A 102 9.39 12.73 -16.54
C ALA A 102 10.80 13.03 -16.00
N SER A 103 11.37 12.10 -15.22
CA SER A 103 12.71 12.22 -14.62
C SER A 103 13.54 10.95 -14.87
N PRO A 104 14.17 10.82 -16.04
CA PRO A 104 14.84 9.57 -16.45
C PRO A 104 16.11 9.24 -15.68
N CYS A 105 16.68 10.19 -14.95
CA CYS A 105 17.90 10.01 -14.16
C CYS A 105 17.62 9.85 -12.65
N ASP A 106 16.35 9.69 -12.24
CA ASP A 106 16.04 9.47 -10.84
C ASP A 106 16.43 8.05 -10.41
N ARG A 107 17.51 7.97 -9.62
CA ARG A 107 18.05 6.70 -9.13
C ARG A 107 17.05 5.96 -8.24
N LEU A 108 16.29 6.68 -7.41
CA LEU A 108 15.35 6.07 -6.47
C LEU A 108 14.16 5.46 -7.22
N MET A 109 13.65 6.14 -8.24
CA MET A 109 12.57 5.60 -9.08
C MET A 109 13.06 4.45 -9.95
N THR A 110 14.29 4.52 -10.47
CA THR A 110 14.90 3.41 -11.21
C THR A 110 15.05 2.18 -10.32
N GLN A 111 15.51 2.37 -9.08
CA GLN A 111 15.61 1.29 -8.11
C GLN A 111 14.24 0.71 -7.77
N GLY A 112 13.25 1.55 -7.41
CA GLY A 112 11.90 1.09 -7.09
C GLY A 112 11.23 0.33 -8.25
N TRP A 113 11.50 0.75 -9.49
CA TRP A 113 11.05 0.03 -10.69
C TRP A 113 11.67 -1.37 -10.79
N TRP A 114 12.99 -1.49 -10.62
CA TRP A 114 13.68 -2.79 -10.63
C TRP A 114 13.25 -3.69 -9.48
N ASP A 115 13.05 -3.13 -8.29
CA ASP A 115 12.59 -3.87 -7.11
C ASP A 115 11.18 -4.42 -7.37
N ALA A 116 10.27 -3.59 -7.89
CA ALA A 116 8.91 -4.00 -8.25
C ALA A 116 8.91 -5.10 -9.32
N LEU A 117 9.71 -4.98 -10.39
CA LEU A 117 9.83 -6.01 -11.41
C LEU A 117 10.42 -7.32 -10.89
N THR A 118 11.37 -7.23 -9.96
CA THR A 118 11.97 -8.40 -9.34
C THR A 118 10.94 -9.15 -8.52
N MET A 119 10.14 -8.44 -7.73
CA MET A 119 9.05 -9.04 -6.95
C MET A 119 7.98 -9.65 -7.86
N LEU A 120 7.53 -8.93 -8.89
CA LEU A 120 6.55 -9.43 -9.86
C LEU A 120 7.01 -10.72 -10.55
N ARG A 121 8.31 -10.87 -10.81
CA ARG A 121 8.90 -12.09 -11.40
C ARG A 121 8.96 -13.24 -10.40
N GLN A 122 9.14 -12.94 -9.12
CA GLN A 122 9.19 -13.93 -8.04
C GLN A 122 7.79 -14.41 -7.63
N GLU A 123 6.75 -13.63 -7.93
CA GLU A 123 5.38 -14.09 -7.73
C GLU A 123 5.11 -15.32 -8.61
N PRO A 124 4.71 -16.46 -8.01
CA PRO A 124 4.25 -17.58 -8.82
C PRO A 124 3.04 -17.12 -9.64
N PRO A 125 2.87 -17.57 -10.89
CA PRO A 125 1.69 -17.23 -11.67
C PRO A 125 0.46 -17.64 -10.86
N ALA A 126 -0.44 -16.67 -10.62
CA ALA A 126 -1.58 -16.79 -9.72
C ALA A 126 -2.27 -18.16 -9.82
N SER A 127 -1.89 -19.08 -8.94
CA SER A 127 -2.58 -20.34 -8.74
C SER A 127 -3.70 -20.08 -7.74
N VAL A 128 -4.91 -19.91 -8.24
CA VAL A 128 -6.18 -20.29 -7.60
C VAL A 128 -6.17 -20.25 -6.06
N THR A 129 -6.23 -19.06 -5.47
CA THR A 129 -6.79 -18.94 -4.11
C THR A 129 -7.98 -18.02 -4.20
N GLY A 130 -9.13 -18.69 -4.33
CA GLY A 130 -10.41 -18.05 -4.43
C GLY A 130 -10.68 -17.14 -3.23
N HIS A 131 -11.33 -16.04 -3.55
CA HIS A 131 -12.26 -15.37 -2.67
C HIS A 131 -13.18 -16.41 -2.02
N GLY A 132 -13.02 -16.65 -0.71
CA GLY A 132 -13.79 -17.62 0.04
C GLY A 132 -13.76 -17.26 1.52
N GLY A 133 -14.58 -16.28 1.89
CA GLY A 133 -14.84 -15.98 3.29
C GLY A 133 -15.64 -17.08 3.99
N GLY A 134 -15.49 -17.15 5.32
CA GLY A 134 -16.52 -17.66 6.22
C GLY A 134 -16.15 -18.87 7.08
N GLY A 135 -16.04 -18.61 8.40
CA GLY A 135 -16.27 -19.56 9.50
C GLY A 135 -15.17 -20.61 9.73
N GLY A 136 -14.52 -20.73 10.88
CA GLY A 136 -15.05 -20.63 12.25
C GLY A 136 -15.40 -22.03 12.76
N GLY A 137 -14.65 -22.52 13.75
CA GLY A 137 -15.12 -23.57 14.68
C GLY A 137 -14.48 -24.96 14.56
N ASP A 138 -13.39 -25.15 15.29
CA ASP A 138 -13.16 -26.19 16.30
C ASP A 138 -13.50 -27.68 16.06
N ALA A 139 -12.43 -28.47 16.24
CA ALA A 139 -12.30 -29.55 17.23
C ALA A 139 -13.01 -30.91 17.05
N ALA A 140 -12.13 -31.92 17.00
CA ALA A 140 -12.09 -33.11 17.85
C ALA A 140 -12.84 -34.41 17.44
N ALA A 141 -11.98 -35.43 17.32
CA ALA A 141 -12.10 -36.76 17.92
C ALA A 141 -13.09 -37.79 17.34
N GLY A 142 -12.50 -38.89 16.85
CA GLY A 142 -12.61 -40.15 17.59
C GLY A 142 -13.49 -41.26 17.04
N ARG A 143 -12.80 -42.37 16.71
CA ARG A 143 -13.17 -43.79 16.96
C ARG A 143 -14.19 -44.51 16.04
N ALA A 144 -13.64 -45.55 15.41
CA ALA A 144 -13.98 -46.98 15.55
C ALA A 144 -15.25 -47.58 14.89
N GLY A 145 -15.07 -48.83 14.44
CA GLY A 145 -16.10 -49.79 14.02
C GLY A 145 -16.37 -49.72 12.52
N GLY A 146 -16.19 -50.75 11.69
CA GLY A 146 -16.35 -52.17 11.92
C GLY A 146 -17.36 -52.68 10.88
N GLY A 147 -17.04 -53.76 10.15
CA GLY A 147 -18.03 -54.49 9.34
C GLY A 147 -17.63 -54.79 7.89
N ARG A 148 -16.99 -55.94 7.69
CA ARG A 148 -17.23 -56.77 6.50
C ARG A 148 -18.51 -57.57 6.74
N PRO A 149 -19.36 -57.79 5.73
CA PRO A 149 -19.34 -59.03 4.94
C PRO A 149 -19.52 -58.72 3.44
N GLY A 150 -19.29 -59.55 2.42
CA GLY A 150 -19.36 -60.99 2.26
C GLY A 150 -20.13 -61.28 0.96
N SER A 151 -19.42 -61.79 -0.07
CA SER A 151 -19.86 -62.69 -1.16
C SER A 151 -21.16 -62.46 -1.97
N GLN A 152 -21.01 -62.39 -3.31
CA GLN A 152 -21.84 -63.03 -4.38
C GLN A 152 -21.15 -62.67 -5.73
N LEU A 153 -20.58 -63.55 -6.58
CA LEU A 153 -21.07 -64.71 -7.35
C LEU A 153 -22.33 -64.47 -8.19
N ALA A 154 -22.15 -64.22 -9.50
CA ALA A 154 -22.94 -64.68 -10.67
C ALA A 154 -22.47 -63.88 -11.93
N LEU A 155 -21.79 -64.48 -12.91
CA LEU A 155 -22.26 -65.25 -14.08
C LEU A 155 -23.01 -64.42 -15.13
N GLY A 156 -22.47 -64.44 -16.36
CA GLY A 156 -22.98 -63.85 -17.60
C GLY A 156 -21.89 -63.91 -18.66
#